data_AF-A0A972WEZ7-F1
#
_entry.id   AF-A0A972WEZ7-F1
#
_cell.length_a   1.000
_cell.length_b   1.000
_cell.length_c   1.000
_cell.angle_alpha   90.00
_cell.angle_beta   90.00
_cell.angle_gamma   90.00
#
_symmetry.space_group_name_H-M   'P 1'
#
loop_
_entity.id
_entity.type
_entity.pdbx_description
1 polymer ?
#
loop_
_entity_poly.entity_id
_entity_poly.type
_entity_poly.pdbx_seq_one_letter_code
_entity_poly.pdbx_strand_id
1 'polypeptide(L)'
;MNDLLKIARTATPGTEVQFRKQKYGSGGIQSFLRDVLALANASVNGPRYIVVGVEFDTQARKHFHSIDAEDFSGKPSYQALANEYIEPPIRIRYKPIAIDGKRLGVFEIGDSQDRPYMMRIDYSEKLRRGDAYVRSSENIMKMGRRQLGELFEHKFRDSVSAGDIEIGFPGDIIHKDLTLDSCDLLKLPSAEASKKLEQLIGIRARSQSAGSTTVMARLTHARLFGVDDPYVDRSTDELMLEIKELRRKYRDPDNYFLFESQCVLRRRDLAAGAAQ
;
A
#
# COMPACT_ATOMS: atom_id res chain seq x y z
N MET A 1 -0.01 23.65 -14.86
CA MET A 1 0.83 23.60 -16.08
C MET A 1 2.25 23.31 -15.59
N ASN A 2 2.84 22.11 -15.64
CA ASN A 2 3.25 21.40 -16.86
C ASN A 2 3.96 20.07 -16.52
N ASP A 3 3.42 19.27 -15.59
CA ASP A 3 4.15 18.12 -15.03
C ASP A 3 4.63 17.11 -16.10
N LEU A 4 3.85 16.93 -17.17
CA LEU A 4 4.24 16.08 -18.30
C LEU A 4 5.40 16.66 -19.11
N LEU A 5 5.47 17.99 -19.27
CA LEU A 5 6.61 18.65 -19.90
C LEU A 5 7.87 18.56 -19.02
N LYS A 6 7.71 18.64 -17.69
CA LYS A 6 8.80 18.41 -16.75
C LYS A 6 9.32 16.98 -16.86
N ILE A 7 8.42 15.98 -16.83
CA ILE A 7 8.78 14.56 -16.97
C ILE A 7 9.53 14.32 -18.28
N ALA A 8 9.00 14.79 -19.41
CA ALA A 8 9.67 14.61 -20.71
C ALA A 8 11.07 15.26 -20.75
N ARG A 9 11.25 16.43 -20.14
CA ARG A 9 12.53 17.14 -20.09
C ARG A 9 13.53 16.55 -19.10
N THR A 10 13.12 16.21 -17.87
CA THR A 10 14.04 15.87 -16.78
C THR A 10 14.11 14.39 -16.44
N ALA A 11 13.08 13.59 -16.74
CA ALA A 11 13.07 12.18 -16.33
C ALA A 11 14.07 11.35 -17.15
N THR A 12 14.77 10.43 -16.51
CA THR A 12 15.61 9.42 -17.16
C THR A 12 14.84 8.11 -17.29
N PRO A 13 15.26 7.16 -18.14
CA PRO A 13 14.66 5.85 -18.16
C PRO A 13 14.79 5.23 -16.76
N GLY A 14 13.74 4.54 -16.34
CA GLY A 14 13.69 3.97 -15.01
C GLY A 14 12.41 3.17 -14.83
N THR A 15 12.09 2.84 -13.59
CA THR A 15 10.97 1.95 -13.27
C THR A 15 9.59 2.57 -13.59
N GLU A 16 9.48 3.90 -13.57
CA GLU A 16 8.21 4.63 -13.75
C GLU A 16 8.03 5.21 -15.16
N VAL A 17 9.13 5.33 -15.92
CA VAL A 17 9.15 6.01 -17.21
C VAL A 17 9.88 5.19 -18.27
N GLN A 18 9.20 4.94 -19.39
CA GLN A 18 9.76 4.34 -20.60
C GLN A 18 9.89 5.41 -21.69
N PHE A 19 11.01 5.37 -22.41
CA PHE A 19 11.22 6.21 -23.59
C PHE A 19 11.25 5.36 -24.86
N ARG A 20 10.67 5.87 -25.94
CA ARG A 20 10.70 5.24 -27.26
C ARG A 20 11.04 6.29 -28.30
N LYS A 21 11.99 5.97 -29.19
CA LYS A 21 12.37 6.85 -30.29
C LYS A 21 11.20 7.13 -31.24
N GLN A 22 10.45 6.09 -31.58
CA GLN A 22 9.35 6.14 -32.53
C GLN A 22 8.00 5.91 -31.84
N LYS A 23 6.93 6.32 -32.51
CA LYS A 23 5.56 5.91 -32.21
C LYS A 23 5.41 4.38 -32.32
N TYR A 24 4.39 3.83 -31.67
CA TYR A 24 4.05 2.41 -31.87
C TYR A 24 3.39 2.17 -33.24
N GLY A 25 2.42 3.00 -33.64
CA GLY A 25 1.64 2.75 -34.86
C GLY A 25 0.94 1.38 -34.86
N SER A 26 0.49 0.93 -36.02
CA SER A 26 -0.18 -0.39 -36.19
C SER A 26 0.78 -1.56 -36.01
N GLY A 27 2.03 -1.46 -36.49
CA GLY A 27 3.04 -2.51 -36.37
C GLY A 27 3.68 -2.65 -35.00
N GLY A 28 3.53 -1.66 -34.11
CA GLY A 28 4.14 -1.63 -32.78
C GLY A 28 3.18 -1.91 -31.62
N ILE A 29 1.93 -2.35 -31.90
CA ILE A 29 0.94 -2.65 -30.86
C ILE A 29 1.47 -3.71 -29.89
N GLN A 30 2.19 -4.72 -30.37
CA GLN A 30 2.84 -5.72 -29.50
C GLN A 30 3.79 -5.07 -28.48
N SER A 31 4.63 -4.14 -28.93
CA SER A 31 5.56 -3.43 -28.07
C SER A 31 4.83 -2.50 -27.09
N PHE A 32 3.74 -1.86 -27.54
CA PHE A 32 2.89 -1.05 -26.68
C PHE A 32 2.28 -1.87 -25.54
N LEU A 33 1.62 -2.98 -25.85
CA LEU A 33 0.99 -3.85 -24.85
C LEU A 33 2.03 -4.37 -23.84
N ARG A 34 3.20 -4.79 -24.33
CA ARG A 34 4.31 -5.24 -23.47
C ARG A 34 4.81 -4.13 -22.54
N ASP A 35 5.01 -2.92 -23.05
CA ASP A 35 5.48 -1.79 -22.26
C ASP A 35 4.46 -1.36 -21.21
N VAL A 36 3.17 -1.35 -21.57
CA VAL A 36 2.06 -1.07 -20.65
C VAL A 36 2.00 -2.10 -19.53
N LEU A 37 2.03 -3.40 -19.86
CA LEU A 37 2.05 -4.47 -18.86
C LEU A 37 3.24 -4.35 -17.90
N ALA A 38 4.43 -4.14 -18.46
CA ALA A 38 5.65 -4.03 -17.68
C ALA A 38 5.62 -2.86 -16.70
N LEU A 39 5.17 -1.69 -17.17
CA LEU A 39 5.01 -0.51 -16.32
C LEU A 39 3.92 -0.75 -15.28
N ALA A 40 2.73 -1.21 -15.68
CA ALA A 40 1.60 -1.42 -14.77
C ALA A 40 1.94 -2.35 -13.60
N ASN A 41 2.76 -3.37 -13.84
CA ASN A 41 3.21 -4.31 -12.82
C ASN A 41 4.44 -3.86 -12.04
N ALA A 42 5.06 -2.73 -12.40
CA ALA A 42 6.25 -2.25 -11.71
C ALA A 42 5.93 -1.89 -10.25
N SER A 43 6.89 -2.16 -9.36
CA SER A 43 6.79 -1.93 -7.90
C SER A 43 7.00 -0.46 -7.52
N VAL A 44 6.16 0.40 -8.09
CA VAL A 44 6.17 1.86 -7.90
C VAL A 44 4.72 2.32 -7.68
N ASN A 45 4.57 3.38 -6.90
CA ASN A 45 3.26 3.96 -6.60
C ASN A 45 3.03 5.19 -7.47
N GLY A 46 1.80 5.38 -7.94
CA GLY A 46 1.42 6.55 -8.72
C GLY A 46 1.48 6.34 -10.24
N PRO A 47 1.37 7.44 -11.00
CA PRO A 47 1.24 7.39 -12.46
C PRO A 47 2.56 7.00 -13.12
N ARG A 48 2.45 6.29 -14.23
CA ARG A 48 3.59 5.81 -15.02
C ARG A 48 3.51 6.36 -16.42
N TYR A 49 4.66 6.53 -17.07
CA TYR A 49 4.72 7.27 -18.32
C TYR A 49 5.45 6.52 -19.42
N ILE A 50 4.91 6.57 -20.64
CA ILE A 50 5.65 6.24 -21.86
C ILE A 50 5.79 7.51 -22.67
N VAL A 51 7.01 7.95 -22.91
CA VAL A 51 7.31 9.12 -23.73
C VAL A 51 7.83 8.65 -25.09
N VAL A 52 7.09 8.96 -26.15
CA VAL A 52 7.47 8.67 -27.54
C VAL A 52 8.08 9.90 -28.20
N GLY A 53 9.07 9.68 -29.07
CA GLY A 53 9.82 10.74 -29.75
C GLY A 53 11.12 11.10 -29.03
N VAL A 54 11.60 10.25 -28.13
CA VAL A 54 12.82 10.50 -27.34
C VAL A 54 13.75 9.31 -27.44
N GLU A 55 15.02 9.58 -27.70
CA GLU A 55 16.11 8.60 -27.71
C GLU A 55 17.22 9.08 -26.78
N PHE A 56 17.92 8.13 -26.16
CA PHE A 56 19.13 8.39 -25.39
C PHE A 56 20.32 7.85 -26.18
N ASP A 57 21.39 8.63 -26.29
CA ASP A 57 22.64 8.15 -26.87
C ASP A 57 23.45 7.30 -25.87
N THR A 58 24.59 6.79 -26.32
CA THR A 58 25.52 6.00 -25.48
C THR A 58 26.15 6.80 -24.34
N GLN A 59 26.01 8.13 -24.33
CA GLN A 59 26.43 9.05 -23.28
C GLN A 59 25.26 9.54 -22.41
N ALA A 60 24.09 8.88 -22.51
CA ALA A 60 22.85 9.24 -21.81
C ALA A 60 22.31 10.65 -22.13
N ARG A 61 22.67 11.22 -23.28
CA ARG A 61 22.12 12.50 -23.77
C ARG A 61 20.80 12.27 -24.48
N LYS A 62 19.82 13.14 -24.21
CA LYS A 62 18.49 13.08 -24.79
C LYS A 62 18.44 13.71 -26.18
N HIS A 63 17.90 12.97 -27.14
CA HIS A 63 17.58 13.45 -28.47
C HIS A 63 16.07 13.39 -28.69
N PHE A 64 15.51 14.53 -29.12
CA PHE A 64 14.09 14.67 -29.44
C PHE A 64 13.85 14.45 -30.93
N HIS A 65 12.84 13.65 -31.26
CA HIS A 65 12.35 13.37 -32.61
C HIS A 65 10.89 13.79 -32.69
N SER A 66 10.55 14.60 -33.70
CA SER A 66 9.16 15.04 -33.89
C SER A 66 8.31 13.88 -34.39
N ILE A 67 7.09 13.77 -33.87
CA ILE A 67 6.07 12.81 -34.31
C ILE A 67 4.90 13.57 -34.94
N ASP A 68 4.42 13.06 -36.07
CA ASP A 68 3.37 13.68 -36.87
C ASP A 68 2.00 13.64 -36.20
N ALA A 69 1.15 14.63 -36.50
CA ALA A 69 -0.16 14.81 -35.88
C ALA A 69 -1.12 13.64 -36.10
N GLU A 70 -1.10 13.11 -37.32
CA GLU A 70 -2.02 12.08 -37.80
C GLU A 70 -1.78 10.74 -37.12
N ASP A 71 -0.57 10.53 -36.62
CA ASP A 71 -0.21 9.33 -35.86
C ASP A 71 -0.84 9.24 -34.48
N PHE A 72 -1.39 10.35 -33.99
CA PHE A 72 -2.07 10.43 -32.72
C PHE A 72 -3.56 10.11 -32.84
N SER A 73 -4.09 9.92 -34.06
CA SER A 73 -5.52 9.70 -34.28
C SER A 73 -6.00 8.30 -33.88
N GLY A 74 -5.07 7.37 -33.59
CA GLY A 74 -5.31 6.05 -32.98
C GLY A 74 -6.67 5.42 -33.31
N LYS A 75 -6.79 4.78 -34.47
CA LYS A 75 -7.97 4.01 -34.85
C LYS A 75 -7.59 2.53 -34.96
N PRO A 76 -7.97 1.66 -34.00
CA PRO A 76 -8.63 1.96 -32.72
C PRO A 76 -7.70 2.68 -31.72
N SER A 77 -8.29 3.30 -30.70
CA SER A 77 -7.51 4.05 -29.70
C SER A 77 -6.66 3.12 -28.83
N TYR A 78 -5.55 3.62 -28.30
CA TYR A 78 -4.69 2.86 -27.39
C TYR A 78 -5.41 2.39 -26.11
N GLN A 79 -6.40 3.15 -25.63
CA GLN A 79 -7.26 2.74 -24.52
C GLN A 79 -8.15 1.55 -24.90
N ALA A 80 -8.72 1.54 -26.11
CA ALA A 80 -9.52 0.43 -26.59
C ALA A 80 -8.68 -0.84 -26.75
N LEU A 81 -7.48 -0.72 -27.33
CA LEU A 81 -6.52 -1.82 -27.43
C LEU A 81 -6.15 -2.38 -26.05
N ALA A 82 -5.86 -1.52 -25.08
CA ALA A 82 -5.56 -1.99 -23.73
C ALA A 82 -6.76 -2.70 -23.07
N ASN A 83 -7.98 -2.20 -23.23
CA ASN A 83 -9.18 -2.84 -22.68
C ASN A 83 -9.51 -4.20 -23.33
N GLU A 84 -9.15 -4.35 -24.60
CA GLU A 84 -9.34 -5.60 -25.35
C GLU A 84 -8.34 -6.67 -24.91
N TYR A 85 -7.07 -6.30 -24.80
CA TYR A 85 -5.96 -7.25 -24.63
C TYR A 85 -5.42 -7.39 -23.21
N ILE A 86 -5.70 -6.46 -22.29
CA ILE A 86 -5.14 -6.46 -20.93
C ILE A 86 -6.25 -6.65 -19.89
N GLU A 87 -6.01 -7.52 -18.92
CA GLU A 87 -6.83 -7.69 -17.72
C GLU A 87 -5.97 -7.54 -16.45
N PRO A 88 -6.48 -6.90 -15.39
CA PRO A 88 -7.74 -6.13 -15.34
C PRO A 88 -7.68 -4.84 -16.17
N PRO A 89 -8.81 -4.16 -16.43
CA PRO A 89 -8.84 -2.95 -17.26
C PRO A 89 -7.91 -1.86 -16.72
N ILE A 90 -7.12 -1.27 -17.62
CA ILE A 90 -6.12 -0.25 -17.28
C ILE A 90 -6.44 1.09 -17.95
N ARG A 91 -6.32 2.18 -17.18
CA ARG A 91 -6.55 3.55 -17.68
C ARG A 91 -5.27 4.07 -18.33
N ILE A 92 -5.37 4.47 -19.59
CA ILE A 92 -4.30 5.05 -20.40
C ILE A 92 -4.79 6.36 -20.99
N ARG A 93 -4.10 7.45 -20.65
CA ARG A 93 -4.34 8.78 -21.23
C ARG A 93 -3.20 9.13 -22.15
N TYR A 94 -3.51 9.48 -23.39
CA TYR A 94 -2.52 9.98 -24.34
C TYR A 94 -2.60 11.51 -24.42
N LYS A 95 -1.46 12.19 -24.36
CA LYS A 95 -1.35 13.66 -24.50
C LYS A 95 -0.15 14.04 -25.37
N PRO A 96 -0.34 14.82 -26.46
CA PRO A 96 0.75 15.39 -27.22
C PRO A 96 1.37 16.57 -26.44
N ILE A 97 2.70 16.70 -26.53
CA ILE A 97 3.45 17.81 -25.93
C ILE A 97 4.40 18.41 -26.98
N ALA A 98 4.74 19.69 -26.85
CA ALA A 98 5.72 20.35 -27.70
C ALA A 98 6.96 20.72 -26.87
N ILE A 99 8.13 20.25 -27.29
CA ILE A 99 9.43 20.57 -26.70
C ILE A 99 10.34 21.08 -27.81
N ASP A 100 10.83 22.30 -27.66
CA ASP A 100 11.84 22.91 -28.54
C ASP A 100 11.42 22.86 -30.03
N GLY A 101 10.14 23.16 -30.29
CA GLY A 101 9.53 23.12 -31.62
C GLY A 101 9.22 21.71 -32.16
N LYS A 102 9.61 20.65 -31.45
CA LYS A 102 9.33 19.25 -31.80
C LYS A 102 8.12 18.73 -31.04
N ARG A 103 7.26 17.98 -31.73
CA ARG A 103 6.08 17.38 -31.12
C ARG A 103 6.39 15.96 -30.65
N LEU A 104 6.07 15.68 -29.40
CA LEU A 104 6.25 14.38 -28.74
C LEU A 104 4.91 13.88 -28.23
N GLY A 105 4.85 12.59 -27.89
CA GLY A 105 3.68 11.98 -27.28
C GLY A 105 3.98 11.45 -25.89
N VAL A 106 3.04 11.62 -24.96
CA VAL A 106 3.11 11.05 -23.62
C VAL A 106 1.88 10.20 -23.37
N PHE A 107 2.10 8.92 -23.05
CA PHE A 107 1.10 8.05 -22.47
C PHE A 107 1.25 8.10 -20.96
N GLU A 108 0.18 8.44 -20.28
CA GLU A 108 0.04 8.37 -18.84
C GLU A 108 -0.80 7.14 -18.51
N ILE A 109 -0.16 6.18 -17.86
CA ILE A 109 -0.79 4.97 -17.32
C ILE A 109 -1.22 5.31 -15.89
N GLY A 110 -2.51 5.09 -15.60
CA GLY A 110 -3.09 5.38 -14.30
C GLY A 110 -2.46 4.57 -13.16
N ASP A 111 -2.92 4.87 -11.94
CA ASP A 111 -2.42 4.19 -10.75
C ASP A 111 -2.85 2.72 -10.77
N SER A 112 -1.92 1.86 -11.15
CA SER A 112 -2.11 0.42 -11.38
C SER A 112 -2.28 -0.32 -10.05
N GLN A 113 -3.43 -0.13 -9.41
CA GLN A 113 -3.75 -0.66 -8.09
C GLN A 113 -4.17 -2.13 -8.13
N ASP A 114 -4.68 -2.61 -9.27
CA ASP A 114 -5.18 -3.98 -9.40
C ASP A 114 -4.12 -4.89 -10.03
N ARG A 115 -2.92 -4.89 -9.47
CA ARG A 115 -1.82 -5.77 -9.87
C ARG A 115 -2.11 -7.21 -9.41
N PRO A 116 -1.78 -8.25 -10.20
CA PRO A 116 -1.05 -8.22 -11.46
C PRO A 116 -1.92 -7.97 -12.70
N TYR A 117 -1.38 -7.22 -13.67
CA TYR A 117 -1.91 -7.04 -15.02
C TYR A 117 -1.30 -8.07 -15.98
N MET A 118 -2.14 -8.68 -16.81
CA MET A 118 -1.76 -9.74 -17.74
C MET A 118 -2.52 -9.66 -19.06
N MET A 119 -2.06 -10.39 -20.06
CA MET A 119 -2.77 -10.54 -21.33
C MET A 119 -4.08 -11.32 -21.14
N ARG A 120 -5.19 -10.70 -21.53
CA ARG A 120 -6.54 -11.29 -21.48
C ARG A 120 -6.79 -12.30 -22.60
N ILE A 121 -6.31 -12.00 -23.80
CA ILE A 121 -6.45 -12.82 -25.01
C ILE A 121 -5.12 -12.87 -25.76
N ASP A 122 -5.01 -13.83 -26.68
CA ASP A 122 -3.84 -13.93 -27.55
C ASP A 122 -3.78 -12.74 -28.51
N TYR A 123 -2.63 -12.07 -28.59
CA TYR A 123 -2.35 -11.06 -29.60
C TYR A 123 -1.42 -11.61 -30.69
N SER A 124 -0.36 -12.32 -30.30
CA SER A 124 0.58 -12.96 -31.22
C SER A 124 1.24 -14.18 -30.60
N GLU A 125 2.00 -14.96 -31.38
CA GLU A 125 2.71 -16.13 -30.85
C GLU A 125 3.65 -15.81 -29.68
N LYS A 126 4.16 -14.58 -29.63
CA LYS A 126 5.09 -14.06 -28.61
C LYS A 126 4.37 -13.32 -27.46
N LEU A 127 3.08 -13.08 -27.59
CA LEU A 127 2.27 -12.37 -26.60
C LEU A 127 0.91 -13.06 -26.49
N ARG A 128 0.88 -14.08 -25.63
CA ARG A 128 -0.28 -14.97 -25.46
C ARG A 128 -1.05 -14.62 -24.19
N ARG A 129 -2.28 -15.11 -24.10
CA ARG A 129 -3.13 -15.04 -22.92
C ARG A 129 -2.40 -15.55 -21.69
N GLY A 130 -2.56 -14.84 -20.58
CA GLY A 130 -1.88 -15.10 -19.31
C GLY A 130 -0.45 -14.58 -19.25
N ASP A 131 0.13 -14.08 -20.35
CA ASP A 131 1.45 -13.48 -20.31
C ASP A 131 1.40 -12.17 -19.50
N ALA A 132 2.23 -12.10 -18.47
CA ALA A 132 2.46 -10.89 -17.69
C ALA A 132 3.94 -10.48 -17.81
N TYR A 133 4.18 -9.19 -17.76
CA TYR A 133 5.51 -8.60 -17.81
C TYR A 133 5.70 -7.67 -16.63
N VAL A 134 6.92 -7.61 -16.11
CA VAL A 134 7.30 -6.66 -15.07
C VAL A 134 8.56 -5.93 -15.48
N ARG A 135 8.64 -4.69 -15.02
CA ARG A 135 9.81 -3.86 -15.21
C ARG A 135 10.71 -3.92 -13.98
N SER A 136 11.99 -4.20 -14.20
CA SER A 136 13.04 -4.05 -13.21
C SER A 136 14.03 -3.03 -13.74
N SER A 137 14.06 -1.83 -13.15
CA SER A 137 14.80 -0.67 -13.67
C SER A 137 14.41 -0.30 -15.11
N GLU A 138 15.29 -0.54 -16.08
CA GLU A 138 15.06 -0.31 -17.50
C GLU A 138 14.67 -1.59 -18.28
N ASN A 139 14.82 -2.76 -17.65
CA ASN A 139 14.61 -4.05 -18.31
C ASN A 139 13.18 -4.55 -18.13
N ILE A 140 12.61 -5.07 -19.22
CA ILE A 140 11.28 -5.71 -19.23
C ILE A 140 11.45 -7.22 -19.27
N MET A 141 11.03 -7.90 -18.21
CA MET A 141 11.07 -9.36 -18.09
C MET A 141 9.67 -9.95 -18.05
N LYS A 142 9.52 -11.15 -18.64
CA LYS A 142 8.29 -11.94 -18.49
C LYS A 142 8.20 -12.44 -17.05
N MET A 143 7.02 -12.32 -16.44
CA MET A 143 6.82 -12.72 -15.05
C MET A 143 6.76 -14.25 -14.95
N GLY A 144 7.48 -14.79 -13.96
CA GLY A 144 7.34 -16.17 -13.54
C GLY A 144 6.46 -16.29 -12.30
N ARG A 145 6.31 -17.52 -11.82
CA ARG A 145 5.51 -17.86 -10.62
C ARG A 145 5.87 -17.00 -9.40
N ARG A 146 7.18 -16.78 -9.17
CA ARG A 146 7.67 -16.01 -8.02
C ARG A 146 7.16 -14.57 -8.04
N GLN A 147 7.34 -13.87 -9.16
CA GLN A 147 6.93 -12.47 -9.28
C GLN A 147 5.40 -12.31 -9.19
N LEU A 148 4.64 -13.26 -9.75
CA LEU A 148 3.19 -13.28 -9.61
C LEU A 148 2.78 -13.49 -8.14
N GLY A 149 3.41 -14.45 -7.46
CA GLY A 149 3.16 -14.70 -6.03
C GLY A 149 3.41 -13.45 -5.18
N GLU A 150 4.53 -12.77 -5.39
CA GLU A 150 4.86 -11.52 -4.68
C GLU A 150 3.80 -10.42 -4.91
N LEU A 151 3.29 -10.25 -6.14
CA LEU A 151 2.23 -9.28 -6.42
C LEU A 151 0.90 -9.65 -5.78
N PHE A 152 0.52 -10.93 -5.82
CA PHE A 152 -0.71 -11.40 -5.18
C PHE A 152 -0.66 -11.23 -3.66
N GLU A 153 0.45 -11.60 -3.02
CA GLU A 153 0.62 -11.40 -1.57
C GLU A 153 0.47 -9.93 -1.17
N HIS A 154 1.02 -9.01 -1.97
CA HIS A 154 0.86 -7.58 -1.73
C HIS A 154 -0.61 -7.14 -1.88
N LYS A 155 -1.28 -7.57 -2.97
CA LYS A 155 -2.69 -7.29 -3.20
C LYS A 155 -3.56 -7.79 -2.05
N PHE A 156 -3.34 -9.01 -1.58
CA PHE A 156 -4.11 -9.59 -0.49
C PHE A 156 -3.83 -8.92 0.85
N ARG A 157 -2.59 -8.51 1.12
CA ARG A 157 -2.26 -7.75 2.34
C ARG A 157 -2.98 -6.41 2.39
N ASP A 158 -3.02 -5.71 1.26
CA ASP A 158 -3.70 -4.42 1.15
C ASP A 158 -5.23 -4.58 1.21
N SER A 159 -5.79 -5.63 0.62
CA SER A 159 -7.24 -5.88 0.63
C SER A 159 -7.78 -6.39 1.96
N VAL A 160 -6.99 -7.11 2.75
CA VAL A 160 -7.41 -7.64 4.07
C VAL A 160 -7.51 -6.54 5.13
N SER A 161 -7.02 -5.32 4.86
CA SER A 161 -7.13 -4.22 5.83
C SER A 161 -8.50 -3.51 5.86
N ALA A 162 -9.50 -3.88 5.04
CA ALA A 162 -10.80 -3.17 5.08
C ALA A 162 -12.03 -3.91 4.49
N GLY A 163 -11.99 -5.21 4.20
CA GLY A 163 -13.13 -5.93 3.60
C GLY A 163 -13.71 -7.00 4.52
N ASP A 164 -15.03 -7.03 4.66
CA ASP A 164 -15.81 -7.91 5.54
C ASP A 164 -15.28 -9.35 5.58
N ILE A 165 -15.04 -9.86 6.78
CA ILE A 165 -14.62 -11.25 7.00
C ILE A 165 -15.88 -12.11 6.95
N GLU A 166 -16.05 -12.89 5.89
CA GLU A 166 -17.12 -13.89 5.79
C GLU A 166 -16.70 -15.18 6.54
N ILE A 167 -17.52 -15.59 7.51
CA ILE A 167 -17.33 -16.82 8.30
C ILE A 167 -18.56 -17.70 8.13
N GLY A 168 -18.38 -18.90 7.60
CA GLY A 168 -19.45 -19.89 7.44
C GLY A 168 -19.46 -20.92 8.57
N PHE A 169 -20.64 -21.25 9.10
CA PHE A 169 -20.86 -22.36 10.04
C PHE A 169 -21.79 -23.41 9.42
N PRO A 170 -21.61 -24.70 9.70
CA PRO A 170 -22.52 -25.74 9.25
C PRO A 170 -23.89 -25.64 9.97
N GLY A 171 -24.98 -25.42 9.23
CA GLY A 171 -26.36 -25.33 9.73
C GLY A 171 -27.31 -24.66 8.72
N ASP A 172 -28.64 -24.73 8.95
CA ASP A 172 -29.64 -24.06 8.12
C ASP A 172 -29.46 -22.52 8.19
N ILE A 173 -29.33 -21.89 7.02
CA ILE A 173 -28.94 -20.49 6.87
C ILE A 173 -30.16 -19.60 7.19
N ILE A 174 -30.16 -19.01 8.39
CA ILE A 174 -30.94 -17.82 8.66
C ILE A 174 -30.03 -16.64 8.34
N HIS A 175 -30.21 -15.99 7.19
CA HIS A 175 -29.47 -14.77 6.86
C HIS A 175 -29.71 -13.72 7.96
N LYS A 176 -28.71 -13.51 8.81
CA LYS A 176 -28.74 -12.50 9.87
C LYS A 176 -27.45 -11.70 9.76
N ASP A 177 -27.57 -10.51 9.19
CA ASP A 177 -26.48 -9.54 9.18
C ASP A 177 -26.18 -9.16 10.64
N LEU A 178 -24.96 -9.48 11.09
CA LEU A 178 -24.51 -9.20 12.44
C LEU A 178 -23.34 -8.21 12.38
N THR A 179 -23.63 -6.94 12.67
CA THR A 179 -22.58 -5.94 12.84
C THR A 179 -21.84 -6.20 14.15
N LEU A 180 -20.57 -6.56 14.06
CA LEU A 180 -19.70 -6.72 15.21
C LEU A 180 -18.84 -5.47 15.36
N ASP A 181 -19.06 -4.70 16.42
CA ASP A 181 -18.10 -3.65 16.78
C ASP A 181 -16.75 -4.29 17.07
N SER A 182 -15.63 -3.67 16.67
CA SER A 182 -14.30 -4.14 17.05
C SER A 182 -13.96 -3.67 18.46
N CYS A 183 -13.23 -4.49 19.23
CA CYS A 183 -12.75 -4.06 20.54
C CYS A 183 -11.60 -3.05 20.36
N ASP A 184 -11.65 -1.94 21.09
CA ASP A 184 -10.55 -0.98 21.15
C ASP A 184 -9.37 -1.59 21.92
N LEU A 185 -8.33 -1.99 21.19
CA LEU A 185 -7.11 -2.61 21.72
C LEU A 185 -6.31 -1.66 22.61
N LEU A 186 -6.61 -0.36 22.60
CA LEU A 186 -5.97 0.63 23.47
C LEU A 186 -6.43 0.52 24.94
N LYS A 187 -7.55 -0.17 25.20
CA LYS A 187 -8.11 -0.38 26.54
C LYS A 187 -7.67 -1.70 27.19
N LEU A 188 -6.73 -2.42 26.57
CA LEU A 188 -6.20 -3.65 27.16
C LEU A 188 -5.50 -3.34 28.50
N PRO A 189 -5.66 -4.20 29.53
CA PRO A 189 -4.93 -4.06 30.79
C PRO A 189 -3.41 -3.91 30.60
N SER A 190 -2.82 -4.62 29.63
CA SER A 190 -1.41 -4.44 29.27
C SER A 190 -1.10 -3.08 28.66
N ALA A 191 -1.97 -2.55 27.80
CA ALA A 191 -1.79 -1.24 27.17
C ALA A 191 -1.89 -0.12 28.21
N GLU A 192 -2.83 -0.23 29.15
CA GLU A 192 -2.96 0.71 30.27
C GLU A 192 -1.75 0.66 31.21
N ALA A 193 -1.27 -0.53 31.54
CA ALA A 193 -0.08 -0.71 32.37
C ALA A 193 1.19 -0.18 31.69
N SER A 194 1.37 -0.44 30.38
CA SER A 194 2.49 0.11 29.60
C SER A 194 2.47 1.64 29.62
N LYS A 195 1.30 2.25 29.38
CA LYS A 195 1.15 3.70 29.37
C LYS A 195 1.47 4.32 30.74
N LYS A 196 1.07 3.68 31.84
CA LYS A 196 1.43 4.12 33.20
C LYS A 196 2.94 4.05 33.45
N LEU A 197 3.61 2.98 33.02
CA LEU A 197 5.06 2.83 33.16
C LEU A 197 5.84 3.83 32.29
N GLU A 198 5.41 4.07 31.04
CA GLU A 198 5.99 5.08 30.16
C GLU A 198 5.87 6.50 30.75
N GLN A 199 4.72 6.83 31.32
CA GLN A 199 4.53 8.10 32.03
C GLN A 199 5.47 8.24 33.24
N LEU A 200 5.68 7.14 33.98
CA LEU A 200 6.58 7.13 35.13
C LEU A 200 8.05 7.30 34.71
N ILE A 201 8.48 6.64 33.63
CA ILE A 201 9.82 6.81 33.05
C ILE A 201 10.01 8.26 32.56
N GLY A 202 9.04 8.82 31.86
CA GLY A 202 9.10 10.18 31.34
C GLY A 202 9.20 11.24 32.44
N ILE A 203 8.46 11.08 33.54
CA ILE A 203 8.54 11.98 34.71
C ILE A 203 9.89 11.80 35.42
N ARG A 204 10.41 10.57 35.51
CA ARG A 204 11.72 10.28 36.12
C ARG A 204 12.89 10.89 35.35
N ALA A 205 12.88 10.77 34.02
CA ALA A 205 13.89 11.39 33.16
C ALA A 205 13.92 12.93 33.30
N ARG A 206 12.74 13.56 33.46
CA ARG A 206 12.62 15.01 33.70
C ARG A 206 12.97 15.44 35.12
N SER A 207 12.86 14.55 36.10
CA SER A 207 13.16 14.85 37.52
C SER A 207 14.63 14.65 37.85
N GLN A 208 15.34 13.74 37.17
CA GLN A 208 16.80 13.59 37.28
C GLN A 208 17.56 14.81 36.75
N SER A 209 17.04 15.51 35.73
CA SER A 209 17.65 16.75 35.21
C SER A 209 17.35 18.01 36.05
N ALA A 210 16.34 17.96 36.93
CA ALA A 210 15.85 19.10 37.70
C ALA A 210 16.07 19.02 39.22
N GLY A 211 16.79 18.00 39.72
CA GLY A 211 17.07 17.84 41.15
C GLY A 211 15.83 17.55 42.01
N SER A 212 14.89 16.76 41.50
CA SER A 212 13.59 16.52 42.16
C SER A 212 13.69 15.63 43.41
N THR A 213 12.86 15.92 44.40
CA THR A 213 12.79 15.21 45.69
C THR A 213 11.97 13.93 45.62
N THR A 214 12.28 12.97 46.50
CA THR A 214 11.58 11.67 46.67
C THR A 214 10.06 11.82 46.85
N VAL A 215 9.59 12.99 47.28
CA VAL A 215 8.17 13.35 47.46
C VAL A 215 7.42 13.41 46.12
N MET A 216 8.01 14.01 45.07
CA MET A 216 7.36 14.11 43.75
C MET A 216 7.23 12.76 43.06
N ALA A 217 8.20 11.87 43.25
CA ALA A 217 8.13 10.50 42.76
C ALA A 217 6.99 9.72 43.44
N ARG A 218 6.84 9.87 44.76
CA ARG A 218 5.74 9.25 45.53
C ARG A 218 4.36 9.78 45.13
N LEU A 219 4.22 11.09 44.93
CA LEU A 219 2.97 11.71 44.47
C LEU A 219 2.59 11.25 43.05
N THR A 220 3.57 11.12 42.17
CA THR A 220 3.37 10.61 40.81
C THR A 220 2.93 9.15 40.82
N HIS A 221 3.55 8.32 41.65
CA HIS A 221 3.16 6.92 41.82
C HIS A 221 1.73 6.80 42.35
N ALA A 222 1.40 7.53 43.41
CA ALA A 222 0.06 7.54 43.98
C ALA A 222 -1.01 7.98 42.97
N ARG A 223 -0.67 8.90 42.05
CA ARG A 223 -1.57 9.33 40.97
C ARG A 223 -1.78 8.27 39.88
N LEU A 224 -0.78 7.45 39.57
CA LEU A 224 -0.83 6.47 38.47
C LEU A 224 -1.34 5.09 38.89
N PHE A 225 -0.94 4.63 40.07
CA PHE A 225 -1.22 3.29 40.59
C PHE A 225 -2.22 3.29 41.75
N GLY A 226 -2.58 4.47 42.28
CA GLY A 226 -3.46 4.59 43.44
C GLY A 226 -2.70 4.53 44.77
N VAL A 227 -3.44 4.63 45.87
CA VAL A 227 -2.89 4.60 47.24
C VAL A 227 -2.67 3.18 47.75
N ASP A 228 -3.29 2.20 47.11
CA ASP A 228 -3.24 0.79 47.50
C ASP A 228 -1.97 0.07 47.04
N ASP A 229 -1.26 0.63 46.05
CA ASP A 229 0.01 0.08 45.56
C ASP A 229 1.20 0.82 46.21
N PRO A 230 2.00 0.15 47.07
CA PRO A 230 3.08 0.80 47.79
C PRO A 230 4.18 1.29 46.83
N TYR A 231 4.68 2.49 47.08
CA TYR A 231 5.77 3.06 46.28
C TYR A 231 7.05 2.23 46.44
N VAL A 232 7.52 1.65 45.34
CA VAL A 232 8.83 0.99 45.24
C VAL A 232 9.74 1.82 44.36
N ASP A 233 10.92 2.17 44.86
CA ASP A 233 11.92 2.90 44.08
C ASP A 233 12.57 1.95 43.07
N ARG A 234 12.09 2.00 41.83
CA ARG A 234 12.56 1.20 40.69
C ARG A 234 13.43 2.02 39.74
N SER A 235 14.55 1.47 39.29
CA SER A 235 15.43 2.16 38.33
C SER A 235 14.80 2.27 36.93
N THR A 236 15.29 3.17 36.08
CA THR A 236 14.80 3.31 34.69
C THR A 236 14.99 2.03 33.89
N ASP A 237 16.06 1.29 34.17
CA ASP A 237 16.39 0.04 33.49
C ASP A 237 15.47 -1.11 33.94
N GLU A 238 15.11 -1.17 35.23
CA GLU A 238 14.11 -2.10 35.76
C GLU A 238 12.73 -1.87 35.14
N LEU A 239 12.31 -0.60 34.98
CA LEU A 239 11.02 -0.26 34.37
C LEU A 239 10.99 -0.64 32.87
N MET A 240 12.09 -0.46 32.15
CA MET A 240 12.21 -0.91 30.76
C MET A 240 12.18 -2.43 30.62
N LEU A 241 12.77 -3.15 31.58
CA LEU A 241 12.71 -4.61 31.62
C LEU A 241 11.29 -5.10 31.95
N GLU A 242 10.60 -4.42 32.86
CA GLU A 242 9.19 -4.69 33.18
C GLU A 242 8.28 -4.48 31.97
N ILE A 243 8.48 -3.43 31.16
CA ILE A 243 7.75 -3.22 29.90
C ILE A 243 7.96 -4.38 28.92
N LYS A 244 9.18 -4.94 28.83
CA LYS A 244 9.47 -6.11 27.97
C LYS A 244 8.75 -7.37 28.46
N GLU A 245 8.66 -7.57 29.77
CA GLU A 245 7.97 -8.73 30.35
C GLU A 245 6.45 -8.55 30.48
N LEU A 246 5.95 -7.33 30.31
CA LEU A 246 4.57 -6.94 30.54
C LEU A 246 3.59 -7.79 29.70
N ARG A 247 3.93 -8.06 28.44
CA ARG A 247 3.12 -8.94 27.56
C ARG A 247 2.95 -10.35 28.11
N ARG A 248 3.96 -10.88 28.80
CA ARG A 248 3.90 -12.21 29.41
C ARG A 248 3.06 -12.18 30.69
N LYS A 249 3.26 -11.15 31.53
CA LYS A 249 2.58 -10.99 32.83
C LYS A 249 1.09 -10.68 32.68
N TYR A 250 0.72 -9.89 31.69
CA TYR A 250 -0.66 -9.49 31.43
C TYR A 250 -1.40 -10.36 30.41
N ARG A 251 -0.80 -11.49 30.00
CA ARG A 251 -1.42 -12.41 29.03
C ARG A 251 -2.81 -12.89 29.49
N ASP A 252 -2.92 -13.36 30.73
CA ASP A 252 -4.18 -13.88 31.27
C ASP A 252 -5.20 -12.76 31.55
N PRO A 253 -4.81 -11.60 32.14
CA PRO A 253 -5.69 -10.43 32.24
C PRO A 253 -6.20 -9.90 30.90
N ASP A 254 -5.35 -9.84 29.87
CA ASP A 254 -5.74 -9.38 28.53
C ASP A 254 -6.69 -10.38 27.88
N ASN A 255 -6.43 -11.68 28.00
CA ASN A 255 -7.33 -12.72 27.53
C ASN A 255 -8.69 -12.63 28.25
N TYR A 256 -8.70 -12.42 29.56
CA TYR A 256 -9.95 -12.24 30.32
C TYR A 256 -10.72 -10.99 29.88
N PHE A 257 -10.03 -9.88 29.63
CA PHE A 257 -10.66 -8.68 29.09
C PHE A 257 -11.28 -8.94 27.72
N LEU A 258 -10.53 -9.56 26.80
CA LEU A 258 -10.96 -9.83 25.42
C LEU A 258 -12.10 -10.85 25.34
N PHE A 259 -12.01 -11.95 26.08
CA PHE A 259 -12.87 -13.13 25.88
C PHE A 259 -14.00 -13.26 26.91
N GLU A 260 -13.89 -12.65 28.09
CA GLU A 260 -14.92 -12.74 29.13
C GLU A 260 -15.62 -11.39 29.31
N SER A 261 -14.86 -10.34 29.65
CA SER A 261 -15.43 -9.04 30.01
C SER A 261 -16.18 -8.39 28.84
N GLN A 262 -15.58 -8.37 27.65
CA GLN A 262 -16.19 -7.83 26.44
C GLN A 262 -17.30 -8.74 25.89
N CYS A 263 -17.18 -10.07 26.07
CA CYS A 263 -18.22 -11.01 25.66
C CYS A 263 -19.50 -10.88 26.50
N VAL A 264 -19.39 -10.66 27.82
CA VAL A 264 -20.55 -10.48 28.70
C VAL A 264 -21.29 -9.18 28.37
N LEU A 265 -20.57 -8.10 28.07
CA LEU A 265 -21.16 -6.84 27.60
C LEU A 265 -21.91 -7.04 26.28
N ARG A 266 -21.26 -7.66 25.28
CA ARG A 266 -21.87 -7.90 23.97
C ARG A 266 -23.05 -8.86 24.02
N ARG A 267 -23.04 -9.88 24.88
CA ARG A 267 -24.20 -10.76 25.11
C ARG A 267 -25.40 -10.01 25.67
N ARG A 268 -25.17 -9.03 26.55
CA ARG A 268 -26.25 -8.19 27.09
C ARG A 268 -26.84 -7.26 26.02
N ASP A 269 -26.00 -6.64 25.20
CA ASP A 269 -26.44 -5.75 24.14
C ASP A 269 -27.20 -6.50 23.03
N LEU A 270 -26.76 -7.71 22.67
CA LEU A 270 -27.46 -8.60 21.73
C LEU A 270 -28.82 -9.10 22.27
N ALA A 271 -28.93 -9.34 23.57
CA ALA A 271 -30.19 -9.73 24.21
C ALA A 271 -31.18 -8.56 24.30
N ALA A 272 -30.69 -7.33 24.50
CA ALA A 272 -31.52 -6.13 24.54
C ALA A 272 -32.05 -5.73 23.15
N GLY A 273 -31.24 -5.90 22.09
CA GLY A 273 -31.66 -5.63 20.70
C GLY A 273 -32.61 -6.68 20.10
N ALA A 274 -32.76 -7.85 20.72
CA ALA A 274 -33.70 -8.90 20.29
C ALA A 274 -35.10 -8.79 20.92
N ALA A 275 -35.32 -7.78 21.78
CA ALA A 275 -36.59 -7.54 22.46
C ALA A 275 -37.37 -6.32 21.90
N GLN A 276 -36.97 -5.79 20.73
CA GLN A 276 -37.70 -4.80 19.94
C GLN A 276 -38.18 -5.39 18.62
#